data_AF-A0A2N7FK21-F1
#
_entry.id   AF-A0A2N7FK21-F1
#
_cell.length_a   1.000
_cell.length_b   1.000
_cell.length_c   1.000
_cell.angle_alpha   90.00
_cell.angle_beta   90.00
_cell.angle_gamma   90.00
#
_symmetry.space_group_name_H-M   'P 1'
#
loop_
_entity.id
_entity.type
_entity.pdbx_description
1 polymer ?
#
loop_
_entity_poly.entity_id
_entity_poly.type
_entity_poly.pdbx_seq_one_letter_code
_entity_poly.pdbx_strand_id
1 'polypeptide(L)'
;MRLIKYSLSILSLISTSVLSNDFLPVVEIPLYITSQNITCDLFTGDDYDRESNKTRDWCNASASIDVRVNMSLMRSIRSSTKKGGFTPDSKIARFTIDDKGHGAGIHLADDITQEYVNFRTWTDRSEVFGPIATSYDVWVKPTNGYLPKIVKNYPGNKNKNFQHRETSGFTIGVDTKKSIEIGKDGPKGSVDLGVSFGYQQSKTLVFDTQEYEIVNHSSLHDFSLSFKRTFGVCDTLTRNEASTGCYFSGPIWSGAWVYDRDKVNPIAYANFKPNYDVIYEAPVTEQGKTRFEVGVGVDYSVYTGFVQYGVLAAIHLTHDELQGSHKINTAFTVDWNHPIFLPEKHVTLQSLSHVNQCLTASEDDNHVFGSACSSELAQIWGYDKESRYVNRQSPNVCLSIDKDKRIITEQCGSSLTQKWLWQDGQLISYLPDGKKTWSLDPQQIGQLILKSDSSKGWLEKQTNLSL
;
A
#
# COMPACT_ATOMS: atom_id res chain seq x y z
N MET A 1 5.13 -20.89 -22.91
CA MET A 1 4.26 -20.67 -21.72
C MET A 1 3.38 -19.46 -21.98
N ARG A 2 2.05 -19.59 -21.94
CA ARG A 2 1.09 -18.54 -22.37
C ARG A 2 1.15 -17.34 -21.40
N LEU A 3 1.52 -16.18 -21.91
CA LEU A 3 1.38 -14.87 -21.26
C LEU A 3 -0.12 -14.53 -21.14
N ILE A 4 -0.65 -14.57 -19.92
CA ILE A 4 -1.99 -14.03 -19.64
C ILE A 4 -1.82 -12.60 -19.13
N LYS A 5 -2.08 -11.62 -20.00
CA LYS A 5 -2.21 -10.21 -19.64
C LYS A 5 -3.57 -10.00 -18.97
N TYR A 6 -3.61 -9.90 -17.65
CA TYR A 6 -4.79 -9.38 -16.97
C TYR A 6 -4.71 -7.84 -16.88
N SER A 7 -5.53 -7.17 -17.69
CA SER A 7 -5.96 -5.80 -17.44
C SER A 7 -7.14 -5.90 -16.48
N LEU A 8 -6.88 -5.74 -15.18
CA LEU A 8 -7.90 -5.69 -14.15
C LEU A 8 -8.34 -4.23 -13.98
N SER A 9 -9.48 -3.88 -14.57
CA SER A 9 -10.30 -2.75 -14.12
C SER A 9 -11.03 -3.22 -12.86
N ILE A 10 -10.54 -2.86 -11.68
CA ILE A 10 -11.13 -3.24 -10.40
C ILE A 10 -12.05 -2.09 -9.95
N LEU A 11 -13.37 -2.29 -10.05
CA LEU A 11 -14.32 -1.65 -9.16
C LEU A 11 -14.19 -2.36 -7.80
N SER A 12 -13.59 -1.71 -6.82
CA SER A 12 -13.47 -2.22 -5.45
C SER A 12 -14.59 -1.65 -4.58
N LEU A 13 -15.38 -2.52 -3.97
CA LEU A 13 -16.25 -2.22 -2.83
C LEU A 13 -15.41 -1.74 -1.64
N ILE A 14 -15.59 -0.48 -1.26
CA ILE A 14 -15.00 0.21 -0.11
C ILE A 14 -15.90 -0.02 1.11
N SER A 15 -15.35 -0.66 2.14
CA SER A 15 -15.97 -0.70 3.46
C SER A 15 -15.40 0.43 4.34
N THR A 16 -16.20 1.43 4.68
CA THR A 16 -15.86 2.41 5.72
C THR A 16 -16.50 2.01 7.04
N SER A 17 -15.70 1.77 8.08
CA SER A 17 -16.21 1.64 9.44
C SER A 17 -16.66 3.01 9.97
N VAL A 18 -17.95 3.14 10.23
CA VAL A 18 -18.61 4.34 10.79
C VAL A 18 -18.25 4.47 12.27
N LEU A 19 -17.54 5.54 12.63
CA LEU A 19 -17.59 6.24 13.93
C LEU A 19 -16.80 7.56 13.79
N SER A 20 -17.52 8.69 13.98
CA SER A 20 -17.16 10.11 13.69
C SER A 20 -17.53 10.62 12.29
N ASN A 21 -18.38 11.67 12.23
CA ASN A 21 -18.96 12.31 11.03
C ASN A 21 -17.96 13.17 10.20
N ASP A 22 -16.67 12.96 10.39
CA ASP A 22 -15.61 13.72 9.73
C ASP A 22 -15.20 13.04 8.42
N PHE A 23 -15.21 13.78 7.30
CA PHE A 23 -14.76 13.24 6.02
C PHE A 23 -13.26 13.04 6.07
N LEU A 24 -12.80 11.81 5.85
CA LEU A 24 -11.39 11.47 5.75
C LEU A 24 -11.13 11.00 4.31
N PRO A 25 -10.35 11.74 3.48
CA PRO A 25 -10.00 11.33 2.12
C PRO A 25 -8.89 10.27 2.17
N VAL A 26 -9.16 9.14 2.83
CA VAL A 26 -8.24 8.01 2.97
C VAL A 26 -8.91 6.80 2.35
N VAL A 27 -8.27 6.22 1.34
CA VAL A 27 -8.67 4.92 0.78
C VAL A 27 -7.56 3.93 1.03
N GLU A 28 -7.90 2.79 1.61
CA GLU A 28 -7.00 1.68 1.86
C GLU A 28 -7.25 0.56 0.85
N ILE A 29 -6.20 0.11 0.16
CA ILE A 29 -6.25 -0.91 -0.88
C ILE A 29 -5.27 -2.02 -0.48
N PRO A 30 -5.75 -3.25 -0.20
CA PRO A 30 -4.86 -4.37 0.05
C PRO A 30 -4.22 -4.86 -1.25
N LEU A 31 -2.90 -4.96 -1.26
CA LEU A 31 -2.11 -5.56 -2.33
C LEU A 31 -1.63 -6.93 -1.88
N TYR A 32 -1.95 -7.95 -2.66
CA TYR A 32 -1.60 -9.35 -2.38
C TYR A 32 -0.40 -9.75 -3.23
N ILE A 33 0.66 -10.19 -2.56
CA ILE A 33 1.87 -10.72 -3.20
C ILE A 33 1.95 -12.19 -2.80
N THR A 34 1.49 -13.06 -3.70
CA THR A 34 1.35 -14.49 -3.42
C THR A 34 2.08 -15.33 -4.46
N SER A 35 2.75 -16.38 -4.00
CA SER A 35 3.35 -17.43 -4.82
C SER A 35 3.40 -18.73 -4.02
N GLN A 36 3.07 -19.84 -4.66
CA GLN A 36 2.96 -21.17 -4.05
C GLN A 36 3.74 -22.18 -4.88
N ASN A 37 4.07 -23.33 -4.27
CA ASN A 37 4.84 -24.41 -4.90
C ASN A 37 6.17 -23.90 -5.45
N ILE A 38 6.84 -23.02 -4.69
CA ILE A 38 8.17 -22.54 -5.03
C ILE A 38 9.14 -23.71 -4.81
N THR A 39 10.03 -23.95 -5.77
CA THR A 39 11.07 -24.99 -5.68
C THR A 39 12.44 -24.35 -5.47
N CYS A 40 13.24 -24.93 -4.58
CA CYS A 40 14.59 -24.51 -4.27
C CYS A 40 15.59 -25.45 -4.93
N ASP A 41 15.59 -25.44 -6.27
CA ASP A 41 16.38 -26.34 -7.09
C ASP A 41 17.87 -25.95 -7.06
N LEU A 42 18.63 -26.65 -6.21
CA LEU A 42 20.09 -26.53 -6.14
C LEU A 42 20.74 -27.90 -6.34
N PHE A 43 22.05 -27.93 -6.54
CA PHE A 43 22.79 -29.20 -6.65
C PHE A 43 22.62 -30.07 -5.40
N THR A 44 22.72 -31.39 -5.59
CA THR A 44 22.53 -32.38 -4.50
C THR A 44 23.67 -32.40 -3.48
N GLY A 45 24.81 -31.78 -3.78
CA GLY A 45 25.96 -31.67 -2.87
C GLY A 45 26.98 -32.82 -2.94
N ASP A 46 26.84 -33.76 -3.89
CA ASP A 46 27.88 -34.74 -4.22
C ASP A 46 28.75 -34.18 -5.36
N ASP A 47 30.08 -34.24 -5.20
CA ASP A 47 31.05 -33.82 -6.23
C ASP A 47 30.82 -34.59 -7.56
N TYR A 48 30.35 -35.84 -7.49
CA TYR A 48 29.99 -36.63 -8.69
C TYR A 48 28.70 -36.12 -9.36
N ASP A 49 27.73 -35.66 -8.58
CA ASP A 49 26.46 -35.13 -9.09
C ASP A 49 26.63 -33.72 -9.70
N ARG A 50 27.67 -32.99 -9.31
CA ARG A 50 28.06 -31.69 -9.90
C ARG A 50 28.49 -31.83 -11.36
N GLU A 51 29.17 -32.92 -11.73
CA GLU A 51 29.52 -33.20 -13.13
C GLU A 51 28.31 -33.62 -13.99
N SER A 52 27.27 -34.18 -13.36
CA SER A 52 26.04 -34.63 -14.04
C SER A 52 24.88 -33.62 -13.99
N ASN A 53 25.10 -32.43 -13.44
CA ASN A 53 24.12 -31.36 -13.25
C ASN A 53 22.83 -31.79 -12.53
N LYS A 54 22.93 -32.73 -11.59
CA LYS A 54 21.74 -33.22 -10.88
C LYS A 54 21.33 -32.24 -9.78
N THR A 55 20.08 -31.78 -9.82
CA THR A 55 19.50 -30.87 -8.84
C THR A 55 18.44 -31.56 -7.98
N ARG A 56 18.18 -30.98 -6.81
CA ARG A 56 17.11 -31.35 -5.90
C ARG A 56 16.42 -30.07 -5.41
N ASP A 57 15.10 -30.14 -5.27
CA ASP A 57 14.34 -29.13 -4.55
C ASP A 57 14.56 -29.29 -3.04
N TRP A 58 15.35 -28.39 -2.47
CA TRP A 58 15.64 -28.39 -1.03
C TRP A 58 14.48 -27.83 -0.18
N CYS A 59 13.53 -27.13 -0.79
CA CYS A 59 12.32 -26.65 -0.12
C CYS A 59 11.19 -27.69 -0.12
N ASN A 60 11.41 -28.86 -0.75
CA ASN A 60 10.46 -29.98 -0.77
C ASN A 60 9.04 -29.58 -1.22
N ALA A 61 8.95 -28.71 -2.23
CA ALA A 61 7.73 -28.11 -2.77
C ALA A 61 6.84 -27.38 -1.74
N SER A 62 7.37 -27.06 -0.56
CA SER A 62 6.65 -26.42 0.53
C SER A 62 6.87 -24.90 0.59
N ALA A 63 7.82 -24.37 -0.19
CA ALA A 63 8.09 -22.94 -0.17
C ALA A 63 6.92 -22.12 -0.74
N SER A 64 6.60 -21.04 -0.04
CA SER A 64 5.53 -20.12 -0.40
C SER A 64 5.79 -18.71 0.12
N ILE A 65 5.20 -17.74 -0.58
CA ILE A 65 5.18 -16.34 -0.18
C ILE A 65 3.71 -15.93 -0.18
N ASP A 66 3.21 -15.45 0.96
CA ASP A 66 1.92 -14.73 1.08
C ASP A 66 2.15 -13.50 1.95
N VAL A 67 2.39 -12.38 1.28
CA VAL A 67 2.60 -11.08 1.89
C VAL A 67 1.53 -10.11 1.43
N ARG A 68 0.95 -9.40 2.39
CA ARG A 68 -0.09 -8.40 2.15
C ARG A 68 0.43 -7.01 2.51
N VAL A 69 0.36 -6.11 1.55
CA VAL A 69 0.77 -4.71 1.69
C VAL A 69 -0.48 -3.85 1.65
N ASN A 70 -0.75 -3.07 2.70
CA ASN A 70 -1.82 -2.10 2.69
C ASN A 70 -1.33 -0.80 2.07
N MET A 71 -1.93 -0.41 0.94
CA MET A 71 -1.67 0.87 0.30
C MET A 71 -2.77 1.87 0.67
N SER A 72 -2.39 2.94 1.35
CA SER A 72 -3.29 4.05 1.66
C SER A 72 -3.02 5.25 0.73
N LEU A 73 -4.04 5.70 0.02
CA LEU A 73 -4.00 6.92 -0.78
C LEU A 73 -4.71 8.04 -0.05
N MET A 74 -4.07 9.21 0.05
CA MET A 74 -4.55 10.31 0.90
C MET A 74 -4.27 11.69 0.31
N ARG A 75 -5.13 12.65 0.64
CA ARG A 75 -4.90 14.08 0.47
C ARG A 75 -4.65 14.74 1.82
N SER A 76 -3.52 15.44 1.96
CA SER A 76 -3.24 16.26 3.15
C SER A 76 -3.28 17.73 2.80
N ILE A 77 -4.15 18.53 3.38
CA ILE A 77 -4.10 19.99 3.26
C ILE A 77 -3.23 20.62 4.35
N ARG A 78 -2.83 21.88 4.17
CA ARG A 78 -2.15 22.63 5.22
C ARG A 78 -3.11 22.95 6.38
N SER A 79 -2.82 22.42 7.55
CA SER A 79 -3.59 22.59 8.78
C SER A 79 -2.66 22.74 9.96
N SER A 80 -3.06 23.51 10.97
CA SER A 80 -2.35 23.51 12.25
C SER A 80 -2.50 22.13 12.92
N THR A 81 -1.43 21.68 13.56
CA THR A 81 -1.40 20.42 14.32
C THR A 81 -1.45 20.72 15.81
N LYS A 82 -2.01 19.79 16.60
CA LYS A 82 -2.08 19.90 18.08
C LYS A 82 -0.71 20.05 18.75
N LYS A 83 0.39 19.70 18.07
CA LYS A 83 1.76 19.69 18.62
C LYS A 83 2.59 20.93 18.26
N GLY A 84 2.00 21.92 17.58
CA GLY A 84 2.74 23.09 17.07
C GLY A 84 3.47 22.74 15.77
N GLY A 85 2.91 23.19 14.65
CA GLY A 85 3.40 22.87 13.31
C GLY A 85 2.25 22.77 12.32
N PHE A 86 2.58 22.67 11.03
CA PHE A 86 1.58 22.53 9.96
C PHE A 86 1.73 21.19 9.25
N THR A 87 0.61 20.57 8.90
CA THR A 87 0.60 19.44 7.95
C THR A 87 0.99 19.92 6.56
N PRO A 88 1.67 19.08 5.74
CA PRO A 88 2.02 19.44 4.38
C PRO A 88 0.76 19.52 3.51
N ASP A 89 0.80 20.39 2.49
CA ASP A 89 -0.20 20.41 1.43
C ASP A 89 0.26 19.51 0.28
N SER A 90 -0.13 18.24 0.28
CA SER A 90 0.41 17.23 -0.64
C SER A 90 -0.54 16.06 -0.91
N LYS A 91 -0.23 15.30 -1.96
CA LYS A 91 -0.83 14.00 -2.29
C LYS A 91 0.07 12.91 -1.75
N ILE A 92 -0.51 11.89 -1.14
CA ILE A 92 0.23 10.91 -0.34
C ILE A 92 -0.15 9.50 -0.78
N ALA A 93 0.87 8.67 -0.97
CA ALA A 93 0.73 7.22 -1.10
C ALA A 93 1.56 6.55 -0.01
N ARG A 94 0.92 5.81 0.89
CA ARG A 94 1.56 5.10 1.99
C ARG A 94 1.45 3.61 1.76
N PHE A 95 2.54 2.87 1.91
CA PHE A 95 2.58 1.42 1.82
C PHE A 95 3.04 0.87 3.16
N THR A 96 2.26 -0.05 3.73
CA THR A 96 2.52 -0.59 5.07
C THR A 96 2.29 -2.09 5.09
N ILE A 97 3.17 -2.79 5.80
CA ILE A 97 2.89 -4.14 6.31
C ILE A 97 2.87 -4.01 7.84
N ASP A 98 1.68 -4.08 8.43
CA ASP A 98 1.42 -3.85 9.86
C ASP A 98 1.05 -5.13 10.62
N ASP A 99 1.04 -5.05 11.96
CA ASP A 99 0.83 -6.18 12.87
C ASP A 99 -0.50 -6.93 12.73
N LYS A 100 -1.43 -6.41 11.92
CA LYS A 100 -2.78 -6.95 11.72
C LYS A 100 -3.00 -7.56 10.34
N GLY A 101 -2.08 -7.35 9.39
CA GLY A 101 -2.37 -7.53 7.98
C GLY A 101 -1.24 -8.14 7.13
N HIS A 102 -0.34 -8.95 7.68
CA HIS A 102 0.84 -9.45 6.94
C HIS A 102 0.60 -10.50 5.86
N GLY A 103 -0.50 -11.26 5.92
CA GLY A 103 -0.59 -12.56 5.22
C GLY A 103 0.04 -13.70 6.02
N ALA A 104 0.21 -14.88 5.41
CA ALA A 104 0.80 -16.05 6.06
C ALA A 104 2.31 -15.91 6.32
N GLY A 105 3.01 -15.10 5.51
CA GLY A 105 4.45 -14.84 5.59
C GLY A 105 5.25 -15.46 4.43
N ILE A 106 6.55 -15.56 4.61
CA ILE A 106 7.50 -16.24 3.72
C ILE A 106 7.91 -17.54 4.40
N HIS A 107 7.69 -18.65 3.72
CA HIS A 107 8.00 -20.01 4.17
C HIS A 107 8.93 -20.67 3.14
N LEU A 108 10.03 -21.27 3.59
CA LEU A 108 10.92 -22.09 2.75
C LEU A 108 10.69 -23.57 2.98
N ALA A 109 10.70 -24.03 4.24
CA ALA A 109 10.54 -25.42 4.62
C ALA A 109 9.98 -25.55 6.05
N ASP A 110 9.33 -26.67 6.38
CA ASP A 110 8.83 -26.93 7.74
C ASP A 110 9.97 -27.20 8.75
N ASP A 111 11.05 -27.83 8.30
CA ASP A 111 12.28 -28.08 9.07
C ASP A 111 13.49 -27.99 8.13
N ILE A 112 14.67 -27.79 8.70
CA ILE A 112 15.94 -27.82 7.97
C ILE A 112 16.26 -29.27 7.62
N THR A 113 16.55 -29.54 6.35
CA THR A 113 17.09 -30.82 5.92
C THR A 113 18.54 -30.94 6.37
N GLN A 114 18.83 -31.98 7.14
CA GLN A 114 20.18 -32.38 7.54
C GLN A 114 20.34 -33.88 7.28
N GLU A 115 21.13 -34.25 6.28
CA GLU A 115 21.28 -35.64 5.85
C GLU A 115 22.68 -35.93 5.29
N TYR A 116 22.99 -37.22 5.18
CA TYR A 116 24.20 -37.69 4.52
C TYR A 116 23.95 -37.81 3.02
N VAL A 117 24.76 -37.11 2.22
CA VAL A 117 24.74 -37.24 0.76
C VAL A 117 25.57 -38.45 0.32
N ASN A 118 26.71 -38.68 0.99
CA ASN A 118 27.54 -39.86 0.84
C ASN A 118 28.04 -40.33 2.21
N PHE A 119 27.99 -41.63 2.48
CA PHE A 119 28.47 -42.21 3.73
C PHE A 119 29.24 -43.50 3.45
N ARG A 120 30.57 -43.44 3.58
CA ARG A 120 31.44 -44.62 3.50
C ARG A 120 31.89 -45.06 4.89
N THR A 121 32.31 -44.09 5.71
CA THR A 121 32.75 -44.32 7.09
C THR A 121 32.47 -43.11 7.98
N TRP A 122 32.68 -43.24 9.29
CA TRP A 122 32.65 -42.09 10.21
C TRP A 122 33.76 -41.04 9.95
N THR A 123 34.71 -41.32 9.05
CA THR A 123 35.77 -40.40 8.63
C THR A 123 35.84 -40.22 7.12
N ASP A 124 34.79 -40.60 6.40
CA ASP A 124 34.65 -40.43 4.95
C ASP A 124 33.15 -40.34 4.63
N ARG A 125 32.61 -39.14 4.78
CA ARG A 125 31.21 -38.82 4.51
C ARG A 125 31.03 -37.37 4.09
N SER A 126 30.00 -37.10 3.31
CA SER A 126 29.53 -35.75 3.01
C SER A 126 28.10 -35.55 3.49
N GLU A 127 27.80 -34.31 3.85
CA GLU A 127 26.60 -33.90 4.55
C GLU A 127 26.04 -32.65 3.90
N VAL A 128 24.72 -32.47 3.97
CA VAL A 128 24.03 -31.28 3.52
C VAL A 128 23.18 -30.70 4.65
N PHE A 129 23.04 -29.38 4.67
CA PHE A 129 22.33 -28.63 5.69
C PHE A 129 21.63 -27.41 5.09
N GLY A 130 20.30 -27.44 5.02
CA GLY A 130 19.49 -26.35 4.47
C GLY A 130 18.07 -26.78 4.11
N PRO A 131 17.24 -25.93 3.50
CA PRO A 131 17.53 -24.57 3.04
C PRO A 131 17.41 -23.55 4.18
N ILE A 132 18.19 -22.47 4.09
CA ILE A 132 18.21 -21.38 5.08
C ILE A 132 18.17 -20.05 4.36
N ALA A 133 17.23 -19.17 4.70
CA ALA A 133 17.17 -17.82 4.17
C ALA A 133 18.41 -17.02 4.60
N THR A 134 19.16 -16.49 3.64
CA THR A 134 20.29 -15.59 3.89
C THR A 134 19.84 -14.13 3.92
N SER A 135 18.79 -13.79 3.17
CA SER A 135 18.09 -12.52 3.32
C SER A 135 16.61 -12.62 2.96
N TYR A 136 15.82 -11.74 3.56
CA TYR A 136 14.48 -11.40 3.10
C TYR A 136 14.46 -9.94 2.65
N ASP A 137 14.05 -9.70 1.42
CA ASP A 137 14.01 -8.36 0.84
C ASP A 137 12.57 -7.91 0.62
N VAL A 138 12.30 -6.64 0.95
CA VAL A 138 11.02 -6.00 0.63
C VAL A 138 11.29 -4.63 0.02
N TRP A 139 10.52 -4.28 -1.01
CA TRP A 139 10.70 -3.01 -1.70
C TRP A 139 9.40 -2.41 -2.22
N VAL A 140 9.43 -1.08 -2.33
CA VAL A 140 8.43 -0.27 -3.02
C VAL A 140 9.20 0.71 -3.88
N LYS A 141 9.00 0.70 -5.19
CA LYS A 141 9.78 1.53 -6.13
C LYS A 141 8.86 2.16 -7.17
N PRO A 142 8.87 3.48 -7.36
CA PRO A 142 8.23 4.10 -8.52
C PRO A 142 9.07 3.78 -9.77
N THR A 143 8.52 2.98 -10.70
CA THR A 143 9.26 2.47 -11.86
C THR A 143 8.96 3.24 -13.15
N ASN A 144 7.86 3.99 -13.22
CA ASN A 144 7.48 4.73 -14.41
C ASN A 144 6.56 5.92 -14.07
N GLY A 145 6.65 7.00 -14.85
CA GLY A 145 5.89 8.24 -14.66
C GLY A 145 6.57 9.19 -13.68
N TYR A 146 5.77 9.97 -12.95
CA TYR A 146 6.28 10.86 -11.90
C TYR A 146 6.97 10.04 -10.78
N LEU A 147 8.09 10.54 -10.27
CA LEU A 147 8.85 9.91 -9.18
C LEU A 147 8.59 10.65 -7.85
N PRO A 148 7.61 10.21 -7.04
CA PRO A 148 7.33 10.82 -5.75
C PRO A 148 8.50 10.58 -4.78
N LYS A 149 8.63 11.47 -3.80
CA LYS A 149 9.72 11.42 -2.81
C LYS A 149 9.26 10.70 -1.56
N ILE A 150 10.15 9.92 -0.97
CA ILE A 150 9.93 9.34 0.36
C ILE A 150 10.06 10.46 1.39
N VAL A 151 8.99 10.72 2.14
CA VAL A 151 8.99 11.71 3.24
C VAL A 151 9.22 11.06 4.60
N LYS A 152 8.86 9.78 4.71
CA LYS A 152 9.08 8.98 5.91
C LYS A 152 9.13 7.51 5.55
N ASN A 153 10.07 6.79 6.14
CA ASN A 153 10.10 5.35 6.13
C ASN A 153 10.49 4.79 7.50
N TYR A 154 10.15 3.53 7.74
CA TYR A 154 10.51 2.79 8.93
C TYR A 154 10.53 1.30 8.60
N PRO A 155 11.42 0.49 9.21
CA PRO A 155 12.51 0.85 10.14
C PRO A 155 13.73 1.46 9.45
N GLY A 156 14.59 2.15 10.22
CA GLY A 156 15.98 2.42 9.82
C GLY A 156 16.89 1.21 10.09
N ASN A 157 18.20 1.36 9.92
CA ASN A 157 19.15 0.26 10.18
C ASN A 157 19.08 -0.23 11.63
N LYS A 158 19.05 -1.55 11.83
CA LYS A 158 19.01 -2.20 13.15
C LYS A 158 19.92 -3.43 13.16
N ASN A 159 20.60 -3.67 14.27
CA ASN A 159 21.38 -4.88 14.47
C ASN A 159 20.46 -6.10 14.74
N LYS A 160 21.06 -7.30 14.77
CA LYS A 160 20.37 -8.54 15.18
C LYS A 160 19.80 -8.50 16.59
N ASN A 161 18.90 -9.43 16.89
CA ASN A 161 18.13 -9.53 18.14
C ASN A 161 17.32 -8.26 18.44
N PHE A 162 16.88 -7.56 17.38
CA PHE A 162 16.04 -6.38 17.54
C PHE A 162 14.60 -6.81 17.79
N GLN A 163 14.13 -6.55 19.01
CA GLN A 163 12.74 -6.75 19.41
C GLN A 163 12.12 -5.41 19.76
N HIS A 164 11.13 -4.98 18.99
CA HIS A 164 10.53 -3.67 19.18
C HIS A 164 9.12 -3.60 18.64
N ARG A 165 8.28 -2.82 19.31
CA ARG A 165 6.94 -2.46 18.87
C ARG A 165 6.89 -0.94 18.69
N GLU A 166 6.74 -0.49 17.46
CA GLU A 166 6.67 0.93 17.10
C GLU A 166 5.27 1.27 16.59
N THR A 167 4.75 2.45 16.95
CA THR A 167 3.55 2.99 16.29
C THR A 167 3.98 4.05 15.28
N SER A 168 4.04 3.68 14.00
CA SER A 168 4.31 4.64 12.93
C SER A 168 3.05 5.44 12.61
N GLY A 169 3.09 6.70 12.99
CA GLY A 169 2.02 7.66 12.72
C GLY A 169 2.38 8.68 11.65
N PHE A 170 1.38 9.12 10.88
CA PHE A 170 1.46 10.24 9.96
C PHE A 170 0.26 11.17 10.16
N THR A 171 0.50 12.49 10.20
CA THR A 171 -0.56 13.49 10.37
C THR A 171 -0.91 14.12 9.02
N ILE A 172 -2.14 13.95 8.56
CA ILE A 172 -2.69 14.69 7.39
C ILE A 172 -3.54 15.86 7.88
N GLY A 173 -3.58 16.95 7.13
CA GLY A 173 -4.58 17.99 7.35
C GLY A 173 -5.84 17.68 6.56
N VAL A 174 -6.99 17.87 7.19
CA VAL A 174 -8.30 17.57 6.60
C VAL A 174 -9.16 18.82 6.64
N ASP A 175 -9.82 19.13 5.52
CA ASP A 175 -10.84 20.17 5.50
C ASP A 175 -12.17 19.56 5.96
N THR A 176 -12.51 19.79 7.23
CA THR A 176 -13.86 19.54 7.68
C THR A 176 -14.52 20.85 8.02
N LYS A 177 -15.63 21.16 7.34
CA LYS A 177 -16.70 21.88 8.01
C LYS A 177 -17.11 21.02 9.19
N LYS A 178 -16.76 21.47 10.40
CA LYS A 178 -17.24 20.92 11.67
C LYS A 178 -18.74 20.68 11.48
N SER A 179 -19.16 19.43 11.61
CA SER A 179 -20.52 18.98 11.33
C SER A 179 -21.53 19.99 11.83
N ILE A 180 -22.17 20.72 10.92
CA ILE A 180 -23.44 21.39 11.19
C ILE A 180 -24.33 20.27 11.71
N GLU A 181 -24.91 20.42 12.90
CA GLU A 181 -25.97 19.51 13.36
C GLU A 181 -26.99 19.40 12.23
N ILE A 182 -27.01 18.23 11.57
CA ILE A 182 -27.95 17.94 10.50
C ILE A 182 -29.30 17.69 11.17
N GLY A 183 -29.97 18.79 11.52
CA GLY A 183 -31.39 18.78 11.82
C GLY A 183 -32.21 18.49 10.56
N LYS A 184 -33.49 18.20 10.77
CA LYS A 184 -34.47 17.79 9.73
C LYS A 184 -34.72 18.82 8.61
N ASP A 185 -34.08 20.00 8.66
CA ASP A 185 -34.30 21.13 7.75
C ASP A 185 -33.08 21.44 6.84
N GLY A 186 -32.07 20.57 6.80
CA GLY A 186 -30.84 20.81 6.05
C GLY A 186 -29.91 21.85 6.71
N PRO A 187 -28.71 22.09 6.14
CA PRO A 187 -27.69 22.94 6.75
C PRO A 187 -28.13 24.42 6.75
N LYS A 188 -28.63 24.90 7.89
CA LYS A 188 -28.83 26.33 8.17
C LYS A 188 -27.47 26.96 8.49
N GLY A 189 -26.86 27.63 7.53
CA GLY A 189 -25.66 28.44 7.80
C GLY A 189 -24.75 28.65 6.61
N SER A 190 -24.98 29.75 5.88
CA SER A 190 -23.93 30.41 5.12
C SER A 190 -22.92 31.02 6.09
N VAL A 191 -21.62 30.80 5.84
CA VAL A 191 -20.47 31.31 6.61
C VAL A 191 -20.15 30.54 7.89
N ASP A 192 -19.59 29.35 7.73
CA ASP A 192 -18.67 28.77 8.72
C ASP A 192 -17.29 28.63 8.07
N LEU A 193 -16.33 29.38 8.60
CA LEU A 193 -14.91 29.32 8.23
C LEU A 193 -14.45 27.86 8.36
N GLY A 194 -14.02 27.24 7.25
CA GLY A 194 -13.50 25.87 7.26
C GLY A 194 -12.35 25.76 8.26
N VAL A 195 -12.56 24.99 9.34
CA VAL A 195 -11.52 24.71 10.31
C VAL A 195 -10.82 23.45 9.85
N SER A 196 -9.62 23.61 9.28
CA SER A 196 -8.77 22.47 9.00
C SER A 196 -8.25 21.89 10.32
N PHE A 197 -8.22 20.55 10.42
CA PHE A 197 -7.63 19.87 11.57
C PHE A 197 -6.66 18.77 11.13
N GLY A 198 -5.69 18.45 12.00
CA GLY A 198 -4.78 17.32 11.78
C GLY A 198 -5.40 15.98 12.18
N TYR A 199 -5.51 15.04 11.25
CA TYR A 199 -5.86 13.64 11.48
C TYR A 199 -4.59 12.78 11.54
N GLN A 200 -4.45 11.97 12.59
CA GLN A 200 -3.31 11.07 12.77
C GLN A 200 -3.68 9.65 12.34
N GLN A 201 -3.08 9.16 11.26
CA GLN A 201 -3.18 7.76 10.86
C GLN A 201 -1.99 6.98 11.46
N SER A 202 -2.27 6.08 12.40
CA SER A 202 -1.27 5.28 13.10
C SER A 202 -1.33 3.81 12.67
N LYS A 203 -0.17 3.20 12.45
CA LYS A 203 0.00 1.77 12.17
C LYS A 203 1.01 1.19 13.16
N THR A 204 0.74 0.00 13.67
CA THR A 204 1.62 -0.66 14.65
C THR A 204 2.49 -1.67 13.92
N LEU A 205 3.79 -1.57 14.12
CA LEU A 205 4.81 -2.41 13.50
C LEU A 205 5.50 -3.21 14.61
N VAL A 206 5.67 -4.51 14.40
CA VAL A 206 6.31 -5.41 15.36
C VAL A 206 7.51 -6.08 14.71
N PHE A 207 8.67 -5.98 15.35
CA PHE A 207 9.91 -6.58 14.89
C PHE A 207 10.40 -7.57 15.92
N ASP A 208 10.77 -8.76 15.44
CA ASP A 208 11.58 -9.73 16.15
C ASP A 208 12.55 -10.32 15.13
N THR A 209 13.77 -9.78 15.09
CA THR A 209 14.69 -10.09 13.98
C THR A 209 15.57 -11.31 14.24
N GLN A 210 15.67 -11.77 15.50
CA GLN A 210 16.51 -12.91 15.88
C GLN A 210 17.92 -12.79 15.27
N GLU A 211 18.30 -13.67 14.34
CA GLU A 211 19.61 -13.68 13.67
C GLU A 211 19.81 -12.65 12.54
N TYR A 212 18.76 -11.94 12.15
CA TYR A 212 18.78 -10.96 11.06
C TYR A 212 19.03 -9.54 11.56
N GLU A 213 19.88 -8.81 10.86
CA GLU A 213 19.94 -7.35 10.94
C GLU A 213 19.01 -6.72 9.89
N ILE A 214 18.55 -5.52 10.16
CA ILE A 214 17.76 -4.74 9.22
C ILE A 214 18.69 -3.75 8.54
N VAL A 215 18.83 -3.88 7.22
CA VAL A 215 19.56 -2.96 6.37
C VAL A 215 18.58 -2.19 5.50
N ASN A 216 18.43 -0.90 5.79
CA ASN A 216 17.60 0.01 5.01
C ASN A 216 18.45 0.66 3.90
N HIS A 217 18.17 0.26 2.66
CA HIS A 217 18.83 0.76 1.45
C HIS A 217 18.03 1.88 0.76
N SER A 218 17.04 2.46 1.45
CA SER A 218 16.15 3.43 0.83
C SER A 218 16.89 4.69 0.39
N SER A 219 16.53 5.19 -0.77
CA SER A 219 17.00 6.45 -1.34
C SER A 219 15.88 7.49 -1.34
N LEU A 220 16.02 8.57 -2.12
CA LEU A 220 14.99 9.61 -2.24
C LEU A 220 13.65 9.07 -2.78
N HIS A 221 13.70 8.07 -3.65
CA HIS A 221 12.54 7.52 -4.37
C HIS A 221 12.35 6.02 -4.14
N ASP A 222 13.45 5.29 -3.97
CA ASP A 222 13.37 3.83 -3.87
C ASP A 222 13.35 3.42 -2.42
N PHE A 223 12.30 2.72 -2.01
CA PHE A 223 12.25 2.09 -0.70
C PHE A 223 12.70 0.64 -0.82
N SER A 224 13.67 0.26 0.01
CA SER A 224 14.22 -1.09 0.01
C SER A 224 14.74 -1.44 1.39
N LEU A 225 14.26 -2.54 1.94
CA LEU A 225 14.76 -3.13 3.18
C LEU A 225 15.25 -4.55 2.91
N SER A 226 16.37 -4.89 3.52
CA SER A 226 16.87 -6.26 3.58
C SER A 226 16.97 -6.68 5.05
N PHE A 227 16.33 -7.78 5.39
CA PHE A 227 16.58 -8.50 6.63
C PHE A 227 17.70 -9.47 6.32
N LYS A 228 18.93 -9.09 6.64
CA LYS A 228 20.14 -9.82 6.26
C LYS A 228 20.64 -10.65 7.42
N ARG A 229 20.94 -11.92 7.17
CA ARG A 229 21.51 -12.79 8.21
C ARG A 229 22.91 -12.31 8.59
N THR A 230 23.19 -12.27 9.89
CA THR A 230 24.44 -11.68 10.42
C THR A 230 25.61 -12.65 10.58
N PHE A 231 25.39 -13.94 10.36
CA PHE A 231 26.40 -14.96 10.51
C PHE A 231 26.37 -15.91 9.30
N GLY A 232 27.53 -16.48 8.98
CA GLY A 232 27.74 -17.30 7.79
C GLY A 232 27.77 -18.79 8.07
N VAL A 233 28.18 -19.56 7.06
CA VAL A 233 28.30 -21.03 7.13
C VAL A 233 29.16 -21.51 8.32
N CYS A 234 30.24 -20.80 8.65
CA CYS A 234 31.16 -21.21 9.72
C CYS A 234 30.57 -21.08 11.12
N ASP A 235 29.67 -20.11 11.32
CA ASP A 235 28.99 -19.90 12.59
C ASP A 235 27.96 -21.01 12.88
N THR A 236 27.51 -21.71 11.83
CA THR A 236 26.59 -22.84 11.93
C THR A 236 27.27 -24.18 12.21
N LEU A 237 28.61 -24.22 12.25
CA LEU A 237 29.35 -25.45 12.59
C LEU A 237 29.01 -25.94 13.99
N THR A 238 28.95 -27.26 14.20
CA THR A 238 28.74 -27.82 15.54
C THR A 238 29.77 -27.34 16.55
N ARG A 239 31.04 -27.26 16.12
CA ARG A 239 32.12 -26.61 16.86
C ARG A 239 33.01 -25.89 15.86
N ASN A 240 33.64 -24.81 16.29
CA ASN A 240 34.68 -24.18 15.48
C ASN A 240 35.97 -24.13 16.31
N GLU A 241 36.97 -24.89 15.87
CA GLU A 241 38.26 -25.00 16.57
C GLU A 241 39.31 -24.01 16.05
N ALA A 242 39.02 -23.31 14.95
CA ALA A 242 40.02 -22.53 14.26
C ALA A 242 39.84 -21.01 14.45
N SER A 243 40.93 -20.34 14.83
CA SER A 243 41.08 -18.89 14.73
C SER A 243 41.23 -18.41 13.27
N THR A 244 41.39 -19.33 12.30
CA THR A 244 41.66 -19.03 10.87
C THR A 244 40.98 -19.97 9.87
N GLY A 245 39.95 -20.73 10.27
CA GLY A 245 39.26 -21.68 9.37
C GLY A 245 37.86 -22.08 9.84
N CYS A 246 37.16 -22.89 9.04
CA CYS A 246 35.80 -23.37 9.31
C CYS A 246 35.80 -24.88 9.45
N TYR A 247 36.31 -25.37 10.58
CA TYR A 247 36.43 -26.80 10.86
C TYR A 247 36.48 -27.11 12.35
N PHE A 248 36.31 -28.39 12.68
CA PHE A 248 36.66 -28.95 13.98
C PHE A 248 37.11 -30.41 13.85
N SER A 249 37.82 -30.89 14.86
CA SER A 249 38.27 -32.27 14.96
C SER A 249 37.45 -33.05 15.99
N GLY A 250 37.33 -34.35 15.78
CA GLY A 250 36.66 -35.26 16.69
C GLY A 250 37.34 -36.64 16.69
N PRO A 251 36.94 -37.54 17.60
CA PRO A 251 37.37 -38.93 17.54
C PRO A 251 37.04 -39.57 16.19
N ILE A 252 37.81 -40.55 15.72
CA ILE A 252 37.57 -41.22 14.43
C ILE A 252 36.22 -41.98 14.35
N TRP A 253 35.57 -42.20 15.49
CA TRP A 253 34.21 -42.75 15.58
C TRP A 253 33.14 -41.67 15.82
N SER A 254 33.48 -40.39 15.61
CA SER A 254 32.57 -39.26 15.81
C SER A 254 31.43 -39.29 14.80
N GLY A 255 30.21 -39.47 15.33
CA GLY A 255 28.97 -39.27 14.58
C GLY A 255 28.46 -37.83 14.58
N ALA A 256 29.29 -36.86 14.97
CA ALA A 256 28.88 -35.46 14.95
C ALA A 256 28.59 -34.99 13.52
N TRP A 257 27.55 -34.20 13.35
CA TRP A 257 27.32 -33.45 12.13
C TRP A 257 28.35 -32.33 11.98
N VAL A 258 28.63 -31.90 10.76
CA VAL A 258 29.43 -30.71 10.49
C VAL A 258 28.71 -29.46 11.01
N TYR A 259 27.39 -29.40 10.79
CA TYR A 259 26.54 -28.27 11.15
C TYR A 259 25.63 -28.59 12.33
N ASP A 260 25.34 -27.58 13.13
CA ASP A 260 24.43 -27.65 14.27
C ASP A 260 23.13 -26.91 13.96
N ARG A 261 22.04 -27.70 13.87
CA ARG A 261 20.70 -27.21 13.58
C ARG A 261 20.20 -26.22 14.61
N ASP A 262 20.57 -26.39 15.88
CA ASP A 262 20.06 -25.57 16.99
C ASP A 262 20.60 -24.13 16.94
N LYS A 263 21.58 -23.85 16.06
CA LYS A 263 22.10 -22.50 15.81
C LYS A 263 21.27 -21.70 14.80
N VAL A 264 20.27 -22.31 14.15
CA VAL A 264 19.43 -21.67 13.14
C VAL A 264 18.01 -21.54 13.67
N ASN A 265 17.51 -20.31 13.77
CA ASN A 265 16.17 -20.07 14.27
C ASN A 265 15.11 -20.38 13.19
N PRO A 266 13.91 -20.81 13.58
CA PRO A 266 12.80 -21.08 12.65
C PRO A 266 12.43 -19.93 11.72
N ILE A 267 12.74 -18.69 12.09
CA ILE A 267 12.55 -17.51 11.22
C ILE A 267 13.35 -17.58 9.91
N ALA A 268 14.38 -18.44 9.84
CA ALA A 268 15.21 -18.61 8.66
C ALA A 268 14.68 -19.64 7.65
N TYR A 269 13.67 -20.45 8.00
CA TYR A 269 13.14 -21.48 7.10
C TYR A 269 11.62 -21.67 7.22
N ALA A 270 11.08 -21.66 8.44
CA ALA A 270 9.68 -21.97 8.72
C ALA A 270 8.75 -20.79 8.48
N ASN A 271 9.00 -19.61 9.05
CA ASN A 271 8.14 -18.47 8.77
C ASN A 271 8.80 -17.12 9.08
N PHE A 272 8.81 -16.24 8.09
CA PHE A 272 9.18 -14.84 8.24
C PHE A 272 8.04 -13.90 7.84
N LYS A 273 7.76 -12.90 8.70
CA LYS A 273 6.74 -11.88 8.45
C LYS A 273 7.36 -10.49 8.45
N PRO A 274 7.59 -9.89 7.27
CA PRO A 274 8.16 -8.55 7.20
C PRO A 274 7.21 -7.51 7.76
N ASN A 275 7.78 -6.44 8.31
CA ASN A 275 7.07 -5.26 8.79
C ASN A 275 7.76 -4.02 8.23
N TYR A 276 7.01 -3.09 7.66
CA TYR A 276 7.53 -1.78 7.29
C TYR A 276 6.44 -0.75 7.09
N ASP A 277 6.85 0.51 7.02
CA ASP A 277 6.01 1.63 6.63
C ASP A 277 6.80 2.59 5.76
N VAL A 278 6.28 2.95 4.59
CA VAL A 278 6.86 3.97 3.71
C VAL A 278 5.79 4.91 3.21
N ILE A 279 6.10 6.20 3.23
CA ILE A 279 5.20 7.29 2.84
C ILE A 279 5.85 8.07 1.72
N TYR A 280 5.18 8.06 0.57
CA TYR A 280 5.50 8.83 -0.62
C TYR A 280 4.66 10.11 -0.68
N GLU A 281 5.30 11.18 -1.12
CA GLU A 281 4.68 12.48 -1.34
C GLU A 281 4.82 12.93 -2.79
N ALA A 282 3.71 13.45 -3.33
CA ALA A 282 3.65 14.18 -4.59
C ALA A 282 3.04 15.59 -4.38
N PRO A 283 3.49 16.61 -5.14
CA PRO A 283 2.89 17.94 -5.14
C PRO A 283 1.40 17.90 -5.50
N VAL A 284 0.63 18.87 -4.98
CA VAL A 284 -0.80 18.99 -5.29
C VAL A 284 -1.08 19.28 -6.78
N THR A 285 -0.11 19.91 -7.45
CA THR A 285 -0.14 20.21 -8.88
C THR A 285 0.23 19.01 -9.75
N GLU A 286 0.70 17.90 -9.16
CA GLU A 286 1.12 16.73 -9.92
C GLU A 286 -0.07 16.12 -10.67
N GLN A 287 0.13 15.80 -11.94
CA GLN A 287 -0.89 15.22 -12.81
C GLN A 287 -0.39 13.94 -13.45
N GLY A 288 -1.30 13.09 -13.91
CA GLY A 288 -0.95 11.84 -14.58
C GLY A 288 -0.71 10.69 -13.60
N LYS A 289 0.13 9.73 -13.99
CA LYS A 289 0.18 8.42 -13.34
C LYS A 289 1.60 8.05 -12.92
N THR A 290 1.74 7.40 -11.77
CA THR A 290 2.96 6.73 -11.34
C THR A 290 2.71 5.24 -11.20
N ARG A 291 3.55 4.42 -11.84
CA ARG A 291 3.57 2.97 -11.61
C ARG A 291 4.54 2.66 -10.49
N PHE A 292 4.05 2.01 -9.44
CA PHE A 292 4.84 1.45 -8.36
C PHE A 292 5.01 -0.05 -8.57
N GLU A 293 6.22 -0.53 -8.36
CA GLU A 293 6.52 -1.94 -8.14
C GLU A 293 6.63 -2.19 -6.64
N VAL A 294 5.88 -3.17 -6.15
CA VAL A 294 5.90 -3.62 -4.76
C VAL A 294 6.30 -5.08 -4.77
N GLY A 295 7.39 -5.42 -4.09
CA GLY A 295 7.93 -6.77 -4.19
C GLY A 295 8.53 -7.31 -2.90
N VAL A 296 8.66 -8.62 -2.91
CA VAL A 296 9.19 -9.45 -1.83
C VAL A 296 10.16 -10.45 -2.44
N GLY A 297 11.27 -10.67 -1.74
CA GLY A 297 12.31 -11.60 -2.13
C GLY A 297 12.82 -12.41 -0.95
N VAL A 298 13.28 -13.61 -1.25
CA VAL A 298 14.07 -14.45 -0.34
C VAL A 298 15.28 -14.96 -1.09
N ASP A 299 16.46 -14.67 -0.57
CA ASP A 299 17.70 -15.33 -0.96
C ASP A 299 17.95 -16.43 0.08
N TYR A 300 18.37 -17.61 -0.37
CA TYR A 300 18.55 -18.78 0.48
C TYR A 300 19.80 -19.56 0.10
N SER A 301 20.31 -20.31 1.08
CA SER A 301 21.49 -21.16 0.91
C SER A 301 21.26 -22.57 1.43
N VAL A 302 21.98 -23.51 0.84
CA VAL A 302 22.16 -24.88 1.33
C VAL A 302 23.65 -25.11 1.49
N TYR A 303 24.06 -25.52 2.69
CA TYR A 303 25.46 -25.73 3.02
C TYR A 303 25.82 -27.20 2.84
N THR A 304 27.01 -27.44 2.29
CA THR A 304 27.57 -28.78 2.14
C THR A 304 28.83 -28.90 2.97
N GLY A 305 29.02 -30.03 3.64
CA GLY A 305 30.18 -30.30 4.47
C GLY A 305 30.69 -31.72 4.25
N PHE A 306 31.91 -31.98 4.67
CA PHE A 306 32.47 -33.32 4.65
C PHE A 306 33.29 -33.62 5.89
N VAL A 307 33.43 -34.91 6.15
CA VAL A 307 34.27 -35.45 7.22
C VAL A 307 35.31 -36.34 6.59
N GLN A 308 36.59 -36.02 6.83
CA GLN A 308 37.72 -36.78 6.32
C GLN A 308 38.62 -37.30 7.45
N TYR A 309 39.34 -38.39 7.17
CA TYR A 309 40.29 -38.98 8.08
C TYR A 309 41.55 -38.12 8.21
N GLY A 310 41.78 -37.57 9.41
CA GLY A 310 43.09 -37.13 9.87
C GLY A 310 43.76 -38.26 10.64
N VAL A 311 45.10 -38.29 10.64
CA VAL A 311 45.94 -39.40 11.15
C VAL A 311 45.48 -40.03 12.48
N LEU A 312 44.86 -39.26 13.39
CA LEU A 312 44.24 -39.73 14.64
C LEU A 312 42.88 -39.05 14.97
N ALA A 313 42.23 -38.40 14.00
CA ALA A 313 41.00 -37.64 14.23
C ALA A 313 40.09 -37.62 13.00
N ALA A 314 38.78 -37.53 13.21
CA ALA A 314 37.84 -37.11 12.17
C ALA A 314 37.93 -35.58 12.03
N ILE A 315 38.13 -35.06 10.81
CA ILE A 315 38.15 -33.62 10.55
C ILE A 315 36.85 -33.25 9.84
N HIS A 316 36.03 -32.42 10.48
CA HIS A 316 34.74 -31.93 9.98
C HIS A 316 34.93 -30.56 9.35
N LEU A 317 34.60 -30.40 8.07
CA LEU A 317 34.90 -29.22 7.25
C LEU A 317 33.68 -28.73 6.49
N THR A 318 33.57 -27.41 6.31
CA THR A 318 32.67 -26.82 5.31
C THR A 318 33.22 -27.02 3.90
N HIS A 319 32.34 -27.22 2.91
CA HIS A 319 32.69 -27.37 1.49
C HIS A 319 32.17 -26.19 0.66
N ASP A 320 30.95 -26.30 0.16
CA ASP A 320 30.29 -25.31 -0.70
C ASP A 320 29.05 -24.70 -0.02
N GLU A 321 28.78 -23.43 -0.35
CA GLU A 321 27.51 -22.76 -0.09
C GLU A 321 26.73 -22.62 -1.40
N LEU A 322 25.70 -23.44 -1.58
CA LEU A 322 24.83 -23.40 -2.75
C LEU A 322 23.77 -22.32 -2.54
N GLN A 323 23.67 -21.35 -3.44
CA GLN A 323 22.80 -20.18 -3.29
C GLN A 323 21.68 -20.15 -4.33
N GLY A 324 20.49 -19.73 -3.91
CA GLY A 324 19.34 -19.51 -4.77
C GLY A 324 18.56 -18.25 -4.34
N SER A 325 17.64 -17.81 -5.20
CA SER A 325 16.79 -16.66 -4.89
C SER A 325 15.41 -16.80 -5.53
N HIS A 326 14.38 -16.31 -4.83
CA HIS A 326 13.05 -16.12 -5.38
C HIS A 326 12.58 -14.71 -5.12
N LYS A 327 12.21 -14.00 -6.19
CA LYS A 327 11.73 -12.62 -6.14
C LYS A 327 10.42 -12.53 -6.89
N ILE A 328 9.40 -12.03 -6.21
CA ILE A 328 8.08 -11.79 -6.81
C ILE A 328 7.66 -10.36 -6.55
N ASN A 329 7.01 -9.76 -7.53
CA ASN A 329 6.50 -8.41 -7.43
C ASN A 329 5.09 -8.32 -8.00
N THR A 330 4.39 -7.31 -7.53
CA THR A 330 3.17 -6.80 -8.14
C THR A 330 3.41 -5.35 -8.50
N ALA A 331 2.59 -4.84 -9.41
CA ALA A 331 2.68 -3.45 -9.82
C ALA A 331 1.31 -2.79 -9.74
N PHE A 332 1.30 -1.60 -9.16
CA PHE A 332 0.11 -0.78 -8.99
C PHE A 332 0.33 0.59 -9.66
N THR A 333 -0.74 1.22 -10.11
CA THR A 333 -0.67 2.55 -10.72
C THR A 333 -1.51 3.55 -9.95
N VAL A 334 -0.84 4.56 -9.39
CA VAL A 334 -1.49 5.69 -8.75
C VAL A 334 -1.77 6.74 -9.82
N ASP A 335 -3.03 7.11 -9.99
CA ASP A 335 -3.44 8.26 -10.80
C ASP A 335 -3.55 9.49 -9.91
N TRP A 336 -2.63 10.44 -10.07
CA TRP A 336 -2.60 11.67 -9.29
C TRP A 336 -3.76 12.62 -9.64
N ASN A 337 -4.45 12.40 -10.76
CA ASN A 337 -5.68 13.13 -11.09
C ASN A 337 -6.92 12.54 -10.40
N HIS A 338 -6.79 11.40 -9.71
CA HIS A 338 -7.92 10.75 -9.06
C HIS A 338 -8.57 11.67 -8.02
N PRO A 339 -9.92 11.77 -7.96
CA PRO A 339 -10.62 12.69 -7.07
C PRO A 339 -10.29 12.53 -5.58
N ILE A 340 -9.79 11.37 -5.15
CA ILE A 340 -9.31 11.16 -3.78
C ILE A 340 -8.24 12.18 -3.35
N PHE A 341 -7.47 12.70 -4.31
CA PHE A 341 -6.42 13.69 -4.08
C PHE A 341 -6.94 15.13 -4.07
N LEU A 342 -8.25 15.31 -4.06
CA LEU A 342 -8.89 16.62 -3.93
C LEU A 342 -9.32 16.84 -2.47
N PRO A 343 -9.15 18.07 -1.95
CA PRO A 343 -9.38 18.33 -0.54
C PRO A 343 -10.88 18.41 -0.18
N GLU A 344 -11.76 18.59 -1.17
CA GLU A 344 -13.19 18.78 -0.91
C GLU A 344 -13.95 17.46 -0.75
N LYS A 345 -15.04 17.49 0.03
CA LYS A 345 -15.99 16.38 0.13
C LYS A 345 -16.65 16.15 -1.23
N HIS A 346 -16.64 14.90 -1.69
CA HIS A 346 -17.35 14.44 -2.88
C HIS A 346 -18.82 14.16 -2.54
N VAL A 347 -19.73 14.64 -3.38
CA VAL A 347 -21.18 14.49 -3.19
C VAL A 347 -21.85 14.19 -4.53
N THR A 348 -23.00 13.55 -4.47
CA THR A 348 -23.96 13.54 -5.57
C THR A 348 -25.06 14.57 -5.30
N LEU A 349 -25.62 15.15 -6.36
CA LEU A 349 -26.74 16.09 -6.27
C LEU A 349 -27.99 15.40 -6.80
N GLN A 350 -28.85 14.93 -5.90
CA GLN A 350 -30.00 14.09 -6.23
C GLN A 350 -31.32 14.86 -6.19
N SER A 351 -32.14 14.68 -7.22
CA SER A 351 -33.52 15.18 -7.30
C SER A 351 -34.42 14.57 -6.22
N LEU A 352 -35.20 15.41 -5.53
CA LEU A 352 -36.22 14.92 -4.58
C LEU A 352 -37.57 14.60 -5.23
N SER A 353 -37.88 15.18 -6.39
CA SER A 353 -39.17 14.91 -7.06
C SER A 353 -39.09 13.73 -8.03
N HIS A 354 -37.90 13.21 -8.30
CA HIS A 354 -37.71 12.06 -9.17
C HIS A 354 -36.91 10.99 -8.43
N VAL A 355 -37.41 9.76 -8.46
CA VAL A 355 -36.76 8.63 -7.82
C VAL A 355 -35.41 8.37 -8.50
N ASN A 356 -34.35 8.32 -7.70
CA ASN A 356 -33.02 7.92 -8.13
C ASN A 356 -32.43 8.74 -9.30
N GLN A 357 -32.68 10.05 -9.37
CA GLN A 357 -32.13 10.91 -10.43
C GLN A 357 -31.06 11.86 -9.91
N CYS A 358 -29.85 11.78 -10.45
CA CYS A 358 -28.69 12.58 -10.06
C CYS A 358 -28.25 13.54 -11.17
N LEU A 359 -27.75 14.70 -10.74
CA LEU A 359 -27.20 15.73 -11.62
C LEU A 359 -25.91 15.23 -12.27
N THR A 360 -25.93 15.16 -13.59
CA THR A 360 -24.88 14.59 -14.43
C THR A 360 -24.35 15.67 -15.36
N ALA A 361 -23.03 15.87 -15.36
CA ALA A 361 -22.37 16.66 -16.39
C ALA A 361 -22.22 15.83 -17.66
N SER A 362 -22.50 16.44 -18.81
CA SER A 362 -22.19 15.85 -20.11
C SER A 362 -20.68 15.76 -20.32
N GLU A 363 -20.22 14.71 -20.99
CA GLU A 363 -18.80 14.54 -21.33
C GLU A 363 -18.39 15.41 -22.52
N ASP A 364 -19.33 15.61 -23.46
CA ASP A 364 -19.05 16.15 -24.80
C ASP A 364 -19.40 17.65 -24.94
N ASP A 365 -20.19 18.19 -24.00
CA ASP A 365 -20.63 19.57 -24.05
C ASP A 365 -20.86 20.17 -22.65
N ASN A 366 -21.28 21.44 -22.62
CA ASN A 366 -21.50 22.18 -21.39
C ASN A 366 -22.86 21.88 -20.74
N HIS A 367 -23.62 20.88 -21.22
CA HIS A 367 -24.94 20.62 -20.68
C HIS A 367 -24.88 19.81 -19.39
N VAL A 368 -25.85 20.08 -18.52
CA VAL A 368 -26.09 19.34 -17.30
C VAL A 368 -27.51 18.78 -17.37
N PHE A 369 -27.67 17.52 -17.02
CA PHE A 369 -28.95 16.83 -17.08
C PHE A 369 -29.12 15.89 -15.88
N GLY A 370 -30.37 15.46 -15.63
CA GLY A 370 -30.66 14.46 -14.62
C GLY A 370 -30.64 13.06 -15.23
N SER A 371 -29.84 12.15 -14.71
CA SER A 371 -29.82 10.73 -15.10
C SER A 371 -29.91 9.82 -13.88
N ALA A 372 -30.04 8.51 -14.08
CA ALA A 372 -30.11 7.58 -12.95
C ALA A 372 -28.85 7.67 -12.09
N CYS A 373 -29.00 7.75 -10.76
CA CYS A 373 -27.84 7.88 -9.86
C CYS A 373 -26.92 6.66 -9.98
N SER A 374 -25.64 6.95 -10.18
CA SER A 374 -24.54 5.99 -10.28
C SER A 374 -23.31 6.51 -9.53
N SER A 375 -22.23 5.73 -9.53
CA SER A 375 -20.93 6.14 -8.98
C SER A 375 -19.99 6.73 -10.04
N GLU A 376 -20.51 7.15 -11.18
CA GLU A 376 -19.71 7.72 -12.28
C GLU A 376 -19.20 9.12 -11.93
N LEU A 377 -17.98 9.43 -12.35
CA LEU A 377 -17.34 10.72 -12.07
C LEU A 377 -18.14 11.93 -12.60
N ALA A 378 -18.92 11.72 -13.67
CA ALA A 378 -19.83 12.71 -14.25
C ALA A 378 -20.89 13.22 -13.27
N GLN A 379 -21.26 12.39 -12.28
CA GLN A 379 -22.29 12.68 -11.28
C GLN A 379 -21.70 13.08 -9.92
N ILE A 380 -20.38 13.00 -9.76
CA ILE A 380 -19.70 13.35 -8.53
C ILE A 380 -19.25 14.81 -8.60
N TRP A 381 -19.62 15.57 -7.58
CA TRP A 381 -19.32 16.99 -7.45
C TRP A 381 -18.55 17.25 -6.15
N GLY A 382 -17.54 18.11 -6.22
CA GLY A 382 -16.84 18.64 -5.05
C GLY A 382 -17.35 20.02 -4.69
N TYR A 383 -17.76 20.22 -3.44
CA TYR A 383 -18.13 21.55 -2.95
C TYR A 383 -16.92 22.26 -2.36
N ASP A 384 -16.39 23.26 -3.05
CA ASP A 384 -15.14 23.91 -2.69
C ASP A 384 -15.28 25.07 -1.70
N LYS A 385 -14.13 25.60 -1.27
CA LYS A 385 -14.03 26.74 -0.34
C LYS A 385 -14.61 28.04 -0.90
N GLU A 386 -14.74 28.16 -2.23
CA GLU A 386 -15.34 29.31 -2.92
C GLU A 386 -16.85 29.14 -3.08
N SER A 387 -17.43 28.08 -2.49
CA SER A 387 -18.83 27.72 -2.56
C SER A 387 -19.30 27.31 -3.97
N ARG A 388 -18.43 26.65 -4.73
CA ARG A 388 -18.74 26.14 -6.07
C ARG A 388 -18.85 24.63 -6.08
N TYR A 389 -19.64 24.09 -7.00
CA TYR A 389 -19.67 22.66 -7.29
C TYR A 389 -18.76 22.34 -8.48
N VAL A 390 -17.64 21.68 -8.22
CA VAL A 390 -16.65 21.27 -9.22
C VAL A 390 -16.93 19.83 -9.64
N ASN A 391 -17.07 19.56 -10.93
CA ASN A 391 -17.28 18.22 -11.44
C ASN A 391 -16.00 17.35 -11.31
N ARG A 392 -16.13 16.06 -11.00
CA ARG A 392 -14.97 15.17 -10.79
C ARG A 392 -14.51 14.40 -12.04
N GLN A 393 -15.28 14.43 -13.11
CA GLN A 393 -14.83 13.92 -14.41
C GLN A 393 -13.83 14.88 -15.07
N SER A 394 -14.09 16.18 -14.98
CA SER A 394 -13.27 17.22 -15.60
C SER A 394 -12.77 18.20 -14.53
N PRO A 395 -11.53 18.05 -14.04
CA PRO A 395 -10.98 18.98 -13.07
C PRO A 395 -10.93 20.38 -13.69
N ASN A 396 -11.38 21.39 -12.94
CA ASN A 396 -11.57 22.79 -13.37
C ASN A 396 -12.88 23.12 -14.12
N VAL A 397 -13.86 22.22 -14.09
CA VAL A 397 -15.21 22.49 -14.59
C VAL A 397 -16.18 22.62 -13.41
N CYS A 398 -16.93 23.72 -13.37
CA CYS A 398 -17.85 24.10 -12.31
C CYS A 398 -19.28 24.18 -12.81
N LEU A 399 -20.23 23.82 -11.94
CA LEU A 399 -21.65 24.08 -12.15
C LEU A 399 -21.91 25.59 -12.17
N SER A 400 -22.50 26.09 -13.24
CA SER A 400 -22.75 27.50 -13.51
C SER A 400 -24.16 27.74 -14.04
N ILE A 401 -24.53 29.02 -14.12
CA ILE A 401 -25.76 29.50 -14.76
C ILE A 401 -25.35 30.37 -15.95
N ASP A 402 -25.87 30.04 -17.13
CA ASP A 402 -25.63 30.82 -18.35
C ASP A 402 -26.51 32.08 -18.43
N LYS A 403 -26.33 32.88 -19.50
CA LYS A 403 -27.13 34.09 -19.74
C LYS A 403 -28.62 33.80 -19.98
N ASP A 404 -28.94 32.61 -20.46
CA ASP A 404 -30.29 32.14 -20.74
C ASP A 404 -30.94 31.46 -19.51
N LYS A 405 -30.29 31.55 -18.34
CA LYS A 405 -30.75 30.99 -17.06
C LYS A 405 -30.83 29.46 -17.06
N ARG A 406 -30.02 28.81 -17.88
CA ARG A 406 -29.84 27.36 -17.93
C ARG A 406 -28.66 26.96 -17.05
N ILE A 407 -28.77 25.78 -16.47
CA ILE A 407 -27.69 25.19 -15.70
C ILE A 407 -26.74 24.49 -16.67
N ILE A 408 -25.47 24.89 -16.60
CA ILE A 408 -24.42 24.41 -17.48
C ILE A 408 -23.15 24.11 -16.67
N THR A 409 -22.19 23.48 -17.32
CA THR A 409 -20.81 23.42 -16.87
C THR A 409 -19.98 24.51 -17.54
N GLU A 410 -19.14 25.20 -16.78
CA GLU A 410 -18.19 26.19 -17.30
C GLU A 410 -16.84 26.04 -16.60
N GLN A 411 -15.79 26.65 -17.17
CA GLN A 411 -14.50 26.72 -16.50
C GLN A 411 -14.65 27.42 -15.14
N CYS A 412 -14.11 26.82 -14.09
CA CYS A 412 -14.18 27.36 -12.75
C CYS A 412 -13.51 28.74 -12.68
N GLY A 413 -14.22 29.71 -12.10
CA GLY A 413 -13.77 31.08 -11.92
C GLY A 413 -14.42 31.72 -10.69
N SER A 414 -14.30 33.04 -10.58
CA SER A 414 -14.84 33.81 -9.44
C SER A 414 -16.28 34.28 -9.63
N SER A 415 -16.95 33.86 -10.71
CA SER A 415 -18.31 34.28 -11.05
C SER A 415 -19.31 33.93 -9.95
N LEU A 416 -20.24 34.84 -9.68
CA LEU A 416 -21.34 34.61 -8.74
C LEU A 416 -22.30 33.52 -9.24
N THR A 417 -22.38 33.31 -10.56
CA THR A 417 -23.20 32.26 -11.21
C THR A 417 -22.72 30.85 -10.90
N GLN A 418 -21.47 30.71 -10.41
CA GLN A 418 -20.88 29.44 -10.02
C GLN A 418 -20.95 29.21 -8.51
N LYS A 419 -21.44 30.19 -7.75
CA LYS A 419 -21.55 30.09 -6.29
C LYS A 419 -22.93 29.58 -5.91
N TRP A 420 -22.95 28.50 -5.15
CA TRP A 420 -24.17 27.81 -4.75
C TRP A 420 -24.30 27.80 -3.23
N LEU A 421 -25.50 28.05 -2.73
CA LEU A 421 -25.83 28.05 -1.32
C LEU A 421 -27.05 27.14 -1.10
N TRP A 422 -27.10 26.50 0.07
CA TRP A 422 -28.29 25.77 0.48
C TRP A 422 -29.15 26.66 1.36
N GLN A 423 -30.43 26.78 1.01
CA GLN A 423 -31.42 27.49 1.82
C GLN A 423 -32.72 26.68 1.81
N ASP A 424 -33.19 26.29 3.00
CA ASP A 424 -34.46 25.57 3.20
C ASP A 424 -34.64 24.34 2.29
N GLY A 425 -33.56 23.56 2.13
CA GLY A 425 -33.55 22.39 1.24
C GLY A 425 -33.77 22.76 -0.22
N GLN A 426 -33.24 23.91 -0.66
CA GLN A 426 -33.11 24.32 -2.05
C GLN A 426 -31.68 24.77 -2.32
N LEU A 427 -31.17 24.41 -3.49
CA LEU A 427 -29.87 24.89 -3.95
C LEU A 427 -30.06 26.20 -4.73
N ILE A 428 -29.50 27.30 -4.23
CA ILE A 428 -29.65 28.64 -4.77
C ILE A 428 -28.34 29.21 -5.30
N SER A 429 -28.41 30.05 -6.33
CA SER A 429 -27.26 30.81 -6.86
C SER A 429 -27.68 32.23 -7.27
N TYR A 430 -26.69 33.08 -7.56
CA TYR A 430 -26.88 34.45 -8.02
C TYR A 430 -26.91 34.51 -9.55
N LEU A 431 -27.78 35.35 -10.10
CA LEU A 431 -27.82 35.60 -11.54
C LEU A 431 -26.58 36.38 -12.05
N PRO A 432 -26.28 36.30 -13.37
CA PRO A 432 -25.20 37.06 -14.01
C PRO A 432 -25.29 38.59 -13.80
N ASP A 433 -26.48 39.13 -13.55
CA ASP A 433 -26.76 40.56 -13.32
C ASP A 433 -26.65 40.99 -11.84
N GLY A 434 -26.30 40.05 -10.95
CA GLY A 434 -26.14 40.28 -9.51
C GLY A 434 -27.45 40.52 -8.74
N LYS A 435 -28.63 40.41 -9.39
CA LYS A 435 -29.92 40.70 -8.76
C LYS A 435 -30.86 39.48 -8.81
N LYS A 436 -31.29 39.04 -7.61
CA LYS A 436 -32.16 37.90 -7.27
C LYS A 436 -31.46 36.53 -7.12
N THR A 437 -31.87 35.82 -6.07
CA THR A 437 -31.57 34.40 -5.78
C THR A 437 -32.58 33.50 -6.49
N TRP A 438 -32.13 32.39 -7.06
CA TRP A 438 -32.96 31.43 -7.79
C TRP A 438 -32.66 30.01 -7.35
N SER A 439 -33.66 29.12 -7.32
CA SER A 439 -33.51 27.72 -6.94
C SER A 439 -33.49 26.78 -8.14
N LEU A 440 -32.72 25.69 -7.99
CA LEU A 440 -32.62 24.61 -8.98
C LEU A 440 -33.92 23.78 -8.95
N ASP A 441 -34.67 23.79 -10.06
CA ASP A 441 -35.92 23.03 -10.21
C ASP A 441 -35.76 21.86 -11.21
N PRO A 442 -35.77 20.60 -10.74
CA PRO A 442 -35.77 19.38 -11.55
C PRO A 442 -37.06 19.04 -12.32
N GLN A 443 -38.19 19.76 -12.21
CA GLN A 443 -39.49 19.39 -12.80
C GLN A 443 -39.58 19.51 -14.34
N GLN A 444 -38.56 20.02 -15.05
CA GLN A 444 -38.58 20.15 -16.51
C GLN A 444 -37.41 19.42 -17.16
N ILE A 445 -37.60 18.12 -17.40
CA ILE A 445 -36.56 17.24 -17.97
C ILE A 445 -36.35 17.60 -19.45
N GLY A 446 -35.16 18.14 -19.73
CA GLY A 446 -34.69 18.57 -21.05
C GLY A 446 -33.97 19.93 -21.00
N GLN A 447 -34.37 20.79 -20.06
CA GLN A 447 -33.70 22.04 -19.72
C GLN A 447 -33.86 22.26 -18.22
N LEU A 448 -32.80 22.04 -17.44
CA LEU A 448 -32.75 22.47 -16.04
C LEU A 448 -32.84 24.01 -16.03
N ILE A 449 -34.04 24.52 -15.76
CA ILE A 449 -34.37 25.95 -15.78
C ILE A 449 -34.55 26.42 -14.34
N LEU A 450 -34.03 27.61 -14.04
CA LEU A 450 -34.18 28.26 -12.75
C LEU A 450 -35.63 28.76 -12.56
N LYS A 451 -36.24 28.51 -11.38
CA LYS A 451 -37.52 29.13 -11.00
C LYS A 451 -37.33 30.30 -10.05
N SER A 452 -38.15 31.35 -10.24
CA SER A 452 -38.19 32.50 -9.33
C SER A 452 -38.90 32.06 -8.06
N ASP A 453 -38.32 32.40 -6.91
CA ASP A 453 -38.73 31.95 -5.59
C ASP A 453 -40.27 32.04 -5.39
N SER A 454 -40.90 30.87 -5.39
CA SER A 454 -42.32 30.67 -5.07
C SER A 454 -42.47 29.26 -4.50
N SER A 455 -42.18 29.14 -3.21
CA SER A 455 -42.64 28.10 -2.28
C SER A 455 -43.00 26.71 -2.85
N LYS A 456 -42.02 25.79 -2.89
CA LYS A 456 -42.07 24.34 -2.52
C LYS A 456 -40.71 23.68 -2.86
N GLY A 457 -40.20 22.85 -1.94
CA GLY A 457 -38.78 22.48 -1.74
C GLY A 457 -38.14 21.41 -2.65
N TRP A 458 -36.80 21.39 -2.71
CA TRP A 458 -35.99 20.69 -3.73
C TRP A 458 -34.52 20.35 -3.33
N LEU A 459 -34.19 19.06 -3.37
CA LEU A 459 -32.85 18.43 -3.24
C LEU A 459 -32.42 18.17 -1.79
N GLU A 460 -32.02 16.93 -1.53
CA GLU A 460 -31.36 16.51 -0.29
C GLU A 460 -29.96 16.02 -0.64
N LYS A 461 -28.98 16.40 0.17
CA LYS A 461 -27.62 15.91 0.06
C LYS A 461 -27.57 14.49 0.63
N GLN A 462 -27.63 13.47 -0.22
CA GLN A 462 -27.26 12.13 0.21
C GLN A 462 -25.73 12.01 0.23
N THR A 463 -25.17 11.89 1.43
CA THR A 463 -23.84 11.30 1.60
C THR A 463 -23.97 9.81 1.28
N ASN A 464 -23.84 9.45 0.00
CA ASN A 464 -23.80 8.05 -0.40
C ASN A 464 -22.46 7.44 0.02
N LEU A 465 -22.54 6.71 1.14
CA LEU A 465 -21.58 5.69 1.58
C LEU A 465 -21.76 4.45 0.70
N SER A 466 -21.24 4.50 -0.53
CA SER A 466 -20.95 3.31 -1.32
C SER A 466 -20.09 3.72 -2.51
N LEU A 467 -18.81 3.36 -2.47
CA LEU A 467 -17.96 3.14 -3.65
C LEU A 467 -17.42 1.74 -3.50
#